data_AF-A0A243S4V9-F1
#
_entry.id   AF-A0A243S4V9-F1
#
_cell.length_a   1.000
_cell.length_b   1.000
_cell.length_c   1.000
_cell.angle_alpha   90.00
_cell.angle_beta   90.00
_cell.angle_gamma   90.00
#
_symmetry.space_group_name_H-M   'P 1'
#
loop_
_entity.id
_entity.type
_entity.pdbx_description
1 polymer ?
#
loop_
_entity_poly.entity_id
_entity_poly.type
_entity_poly.pdbx_seq_one_letter_code
_entity_poly.pdbx_strand_id
1 'polypeptide(L)' 'MTANPAQGVRIERDGSLQVTGAGRFALPLSVTKDGEPVGSGRLILTHARAAELYAELGRLLAVESTPPTTPDERSK' A
#
# COMPACT_ATOMS: atom_id res chain seq x y z
N MET A 1 0.49 15.39 -28.81
CA MET A 1 0.66 16.27 -27.64
C MET A 1 1.16 15.40 -26.49
N THR A 2 2.46 15.36 -26.26
CA THR A 2 3.07 14.70 -25.11
C THR A 2 3.08 15.71 -23.97
N ALA A 3 2.31 15.45 -22.91
CA ALA A 3 2.32 16.30 -21.72
C ALA A 3 3.76 16.37 -21.19
N ASN A 4 4.34 17.57 -21.13
CA ASN A 4 5.66 17.76 -20.55
C ASN A 4 5.61 17.31 -19.08
N PRO A 5 6.35 16.26 -18.67
CA PRO A 5 6.28 15.74 -17.30
C PRO A 5 6.81 16.75 -16.26
N ALA A 6 7.47 17.82 -16.70
CA ALA A 6 7.94 18.92 -15.89
C ALA A 6 6.95 20.10 -15.81
N GLN A 7 5.73 19.98 -16.34
CA GLN A 7 4.69 21.03 -16.20
C GLN A 7 3.47 20.51 -15.44
N GLY A 8 3.01 21.32 -14.47
CA GLY A 8 1.85 21.04 -13.64
C GLY A 8 2.19 20.51 -12.24
N VAL A 9 1.15 20.06 -11.52
CA VAL A 9 1.28 19.47 -10.19
C VAL A 9 1.43 17.95 -10.33
N ARG A 10 2.49 17.41 -9.75
CA ARG A 10 2.76 15.98 -9.67
C ARG A 10 2.72 15.54 -8.21
N ILE A 11 2.06 14.41 -7.98
CA ILE A 11 1.89 13.80 -6.66
C ILE A 11 2.41 12.37 -6.76
N GLU A 12 3.39 12.03 -5.94
CA GLU A 12 4.05 10.73 -5.96
C GLU A 12 4.03 10.09 -4.58
N ARG A 13 4.23 8.77 -4.52
CA ARG A 13 4.34 8.05 -3.25
C ARG A 13 5.72 8.30 -2.66
N ASP A 14 5.74 8.74 -1.41
CA ASP A 14 6.98 9.09 -0.68
C ASP A 14 7.22 8.12 0.48
N GLY A 15 6.94 6.83 0.25
CA GLY A 15 7.13 5.77 1.24
C GLY A 15 6.08 4.66 1.18
N SER A 16 6.16 3.78 2.18
CA SER A 16 5.23 2.66 2.35
C SER A 16 3.93 3.10 3.02
N LEU A 17 2.89 2.27 2.84
CA LEU A 17 1.61 2.43 3.54
C LEU A 17 1.82 2.32 5.06
N GLN A 18 1.26 3.26 5.81
CA GLN A 18 1.36 3.33 7.27
C GLN A 18 -0.01 3.12 7.91
N VAL A 19 -0.02 2.62 9.15
CA VAL A 19 -1.23 2.59 9.98
C VAL A 19 -1.21 3.79 10.92
N THR A 20 -2.30 4.54 10.93
CA THR A 20 -2.51 5.72 11.80
C THR A 20 -2.94 5.29 13.20
N GLY A 21 -2.81 6.18 14.19
CA GLY A 21 -3.26 5.92 15.57
C GLY A 21 -4.77 5.65 15.71
N ALA A 22 -5.56 5.97 14.67
CA ALA A 22 -6.99 5.68 14.62
C ALA A 22 -7.34 4.43 13.79
N GLY A 23 -6.36 3.54 13.54
CA GLY A 23 -6.54 2.27 12.82
C GLY A 23 -6.79 2.41 11.32
N ARG A 24 -6.64 3.60 10.75
CA ARG A 24 -6.75 3.85 9.29
C ARG A 24 -5.40 3.70 8.61
N PHE A 25 -5.42 3.49 7.30
CA PHE A 25 -4.21 3.54 6.50
C PHE A 25 -3.90 4.95 6.01
N ALA A 26 -2.62 5.31 5.99
CA ALA A 26 -2.10 6.56 5.46
C ALA A 26 -0.99 6.26 4.46
N LEU A 27 -1.07 6.84 3.27
CA LEU A 27 -0.02 6.77 2.27
C LEU A 27 0.74 8.11 2.22
N PRO A 28 2.03 8.15 2.57
CA PRO A 28 2.86 9.33 2.43
C PRO A 28 2.99 9.73 0.95
N LEU A 29 2.87 11.03 0.68
CA LEU A 29 2.94 11.60 -0.67
C LEU A 29 3.93 12.75 -0.71
N SER A 30 4.66 12.86 -1.81
CA SER A 30 5.45 14.04 -2.18
C SER A 30 4.72 14.82 -3.26
N VAL A 31 4.82 16.14 -3.22
CA VAL A 31 4.18 17.04 -4.19
C VAL A 31 5.24 17.93 -4.82
N THR A 32 5.30 17.88 -6.15
CA THR A 32 6.14 18.75 -6.97
C THR A 32 5.27 19.60 -7.89
N LYS A 33 5.70 20.84 -8.15
CA LYS A 33 5.06 21.73 -9.12
C LYS A 33 6.12 22.25 -10.06
N ASP A 34 5.92 22.00 -11.34
CA ASP A 34 6.86 22.42 -12.39
C ASP A 34 8.31 21.96 -12.12
N GLY A 35 8.47 20.78 -11.50
CA GLY A 35 9.76 20.20 -11.11
C GLY A 35 10.26 20.59 -9.70
N GLU A 36 9.66 21.61 -9.07
CA GLU A 36 10.08 22.09 -7.75
C GLU A 36 9.31 21.40 -6.61
N PRO A 37 9.98 20.99 -5.52
CA PRO A 37 9.31 20.41 -4.35
C PRO A 37 8.48 21.47 -3.63
N VAL A 38 7.18 21.23 -3.52
CA VAL A 38 6.24 22.14 -2.85
C VAL A 38 5.94 21.68 -1.43
N GLY A 39 5.98 20.36 -1.18
CA GLY A 39 5.80 19.81 0.15
C GLY A 39 5.45 18.33 0.15
N SER A 40 5.07 17.86 1.34
CA SER A 40 4.63 16.49 1.57
C SER A 40 3.22 16.45 2.15
N GLY A 41 2.52 15.33 1.92
CA GLY A 41 1.16 15.10 2.36
C GLY A 41 0.94 13.64 2.78
N ARG A 42 -0.24 13.35 3.32
CA ARG A 42 -0.67 11.98 3.62
C ARG A 42 -2.07 11.77 3.06
N LEU A 43 -2.24 10.78 2.20
CA LEU A 43 -3.56 10.34 1.77
C LEU A 43 -4.11 9.38 2.83
N ILE A 44 -5.11 9.84 3.57
CA ILE A 44 -5.79 9.02 4.57
C ILE A 44 -6.89 8.21 3.89
N LEU A 45 -6.76 6.89 3.92
CA LEU A 45 -7.76 5.97 3.41
C LEU A 45 -8.85 5.82 4.47
N THR A 46 -9.90 6.61 4.33
CA THR A 46 -11.01 6.70 5.30
C THR A 46 -12.15 5.73 5.03
N HIS A 47 -12.13 4.99 3.92
CA HIS A 47 -13.23 4.09 3.59
C HIS A 47 -13.31 2.98 4.64
N ALA A 48 -14.47 2.83 5.28
CA ALA A 48 -14.69 1.86 6.36
C ALA A 48 -14.29 0.42 5.97
N ARG A 49 -14.40 0.08 4.68
CA ARG A 49 -14.03 -1.22 4.13
C ARG A 49 -12.55 -1.38 3.77
N ALA A 50 -11.72 -0.34 3.86
CA ALA A 50 -10.29 -0.47 3.57
C ALA A 50 -9.59 -1.37 4.61
N ALA A 51 -10.02 -1.31 5.87
CA ALA A 51 -9.57 -2.22 6.92
C ALA A 51 -10.04 -3.66 6.67
N GLU A 52 -11.30 -3.84 6.28
CA GLU A 52 -11.86 -5.16 5.93
C GLU A 52 -11.14 -5.78 4.71
N LEU A 53 -10.89 -4.98 3.67
CA LEU A 53 -10.18 -5.41 2.47
C LEU A 53 -8.73 -5.80 2.80
N TYR A 54 -8.03 -5.02 3.63
CA TYR A 54 -6.68 -5.36 4.08
C TYR A 54 -6.64 -6.65 4.89
N ALA A 55 -7.59 -6.84 5.81
CA ALA A 55 -7.71 -8.05 6.59
C ALA A 55 -8.00 -9.27 5.70
N GLU A 56 -8.88 -9.13 4.70
CA GLU A 56 -9.19 -10.18 3.75
C GLU A 56 -7.99 -10.54 2.87
N LEU A 57 -7.25 -9.53 2.39
CA LEU A 57 -6.03 -9.74 1.62
C LEU A 57 -4.98 -10.51 2.44
N GLY A 58 -4.80 -10.12 3.72
CA GLY A 58 -3.92 -10.82 4.64
C GLY A 58 -4.32 -12.28 4.87
N ARG A 59 -5.62 -12.56 4.98
CA ARG A 59 -6.13 -13.94 5.08
C ARG A 59 -5.79 -14.76 3.85
N LEU A 60 -6.08 -14.25 2.65
CA LEU A 60 -5.85 -14.97 1.40
C LEU A 60 -4.36 -15.31 1.20
N LEU A 61 -3.47 -14.35 1.46
CA LEU A 61 -2.02 -14.54 1.34
C LEU A 61 -1.45 -15.52 2.40
N ALA A 62 -2.04 -15.57 3.59
CA ALA A 62 -1.65 -16.52 4.62
C ALA A 62 -2.07 -17.97 4.28
N VAL A 63 -3.20 -18.16 3.59
CA VAL A 63 -3.63 -19.48 3.10
C VAL A 63 -2.70 -20.01 2.00
N GLU A 64 -2.17 -19.13 1.13
CA GLU A 64 -1.15 -19.52 0.14
C GLU A 64 0.22 -19.84 0.76
N SER A 65 0.49 -19.38 1.99
CA SER A 65 1.81 -19.54 2.63
C SER A 65 1.99 -20.86 3.39
N THR A 66 0.99 -21.74 3.46
CA THR A 66 1.19 -23.11 3.96
C THR A 66 1.74 -24.01 2.85
N PRO A 67 3.02 -24.42 2.90
CA PRO A 67 3.48 -25.50 2.02
C PRO A 67 2.68 -26.76 2.32
N PRO A 68 2.32 -27.57 1.31
CA PRO A 68 1.66 -28.85 1.55
C PRO A 68 2.60 -29.70 2.40
N THR A 69 2.19 -29.99 3.63
CA THR A 69 2.81 -31.07 4.41
C THR A 69 2.49 -32.36 3.68
N THR A 70 3.41 -32.84 2.86
CA THR A 70 3.45 -34.23 2.43
C THR A 70 3.44 -35.11 3.68
N PRO A 71 2.52 -36.09 3.82
CA PRO A 71 2.60 -37.05 4.89
C PRO A 71 3.84 -37.91 4.63
N ASP A 72 4.88 -37.69 5.42
CA ASP A 72 6.04 -38.58 5.52
C ASP A 72 5.58 -39.79 6.35
N GLU A 73 4.91 -40.75 5.70
CA GLU A 73 4.71 -42.08 6.28
C GLU A 73 6.01 -42.87 6.16
N ARG A 74 6.95 -42.52 7.03
CA ARG A 74 8.01 -43.40 7.47
C ARG A 74 7.40 -44.50 8.35
N SER A 75 6.69 -45.43 7.73
CA SER A 75 6.20 -46.65 8.37
C SER A 75 7.11 -47.83 8.02
N LYS A 76 7.98 -48.13 9.00
CA LYS A 76 8.68 -49.39 9.30
C LYS A 76 9.63 -50.01 8.27
#